data_AF-A0A3M1W3K7-F1
#
_entry.id   AF-A0A3M1W3K7-F1
#
_cell.length_a   1.000
_cell.length_b   1.000
_cell.length_c   1.000
_cell.angle_alpha   90.00
_cell.angle_beta   90.00
_cell.angle_gamma   90.00
#
_symmetry.space_group_name_H-M   'P 1'
#
loop_
_entity.id
_entity.type
_entity.pdbx_description
1 polymer ?
#
loop_
_entity_poly.entity_id
_entity_poly.type
_entity_poly.pdbx_seq_one_letter_code
_entity_poly.pdbx_strand_id
1 'polypeptide(L)'
;MLADQFSQTFRNEHRQIRDALLELIGAFQERDKPRIKSLLDRIATYTGPHFRYEEEALYPALVEIFGPEYIEELLGDHDRAIGTAKRLLQLAEKESLSDEDIAEATKLIRSILPHVSDCDGLSIMVERLPEEKVEQILQRRDQSLRAGLNLLQWAEQIRKRPTTASA
;
A
#
# COMPACT_ATOMS: atom_id res chain seq x y z
N MET A 1 4.61 23.50 -7.00
CA MET A 1 4.59 23.63 -5.52
C MET A 1 4.83 22.25 -4.92
N LEU A 2 5.27 22.13 -3.65
CA LEU A 2 5.54 20.79 -3.05
C LEU A 2 4.30 19.88 -3.06
N ALA A 3 3.10 20.45 -2.88
CA ALA A 3 1.85 19.70 -2.97
C ALA A 3 1.64 19.09 -4.37
N ASP A 4 1.94 19.81 -5.46
CA ASP A 4 1.82 19.27 -6.83
C ASP A 4 2.78 18.10 -7.05
N GLN A 5 4.01 18.22 -6.52
CA GLN A 5 5.00 17.14 -6.57
C GLN A 5 4.51 15.91 -5.80
N PHE A 6 3.96 16.11 -4.60
CA PHE A 6 3.34 15.04 -3.82
C PHE A 6 2.22 14.37 -4.62
N SER A 7 1.22 15.14 -5.08
CA SER A 7 0.04 14.59 -5.76
C SER A 7 0.39 13.82 -7.03
N GLN A 8 1.36 14.29 -7.81
CA GLN A 8 1.84 13.56 -8.99
C GLN A 8 2.55 12.27 -8.62
N THR A 9 3.41 12.32 -7.59
CA THR A 9 4.18 11.15 -7.13
C THR A 9 3.24 10.09 -6.56
N PHE A 10 2.36 10.49 -5.64
CA PHE A 10 1.38 9.65 -4.97
C PHE A 10 0.48 8.92 -5.97
N ARG A 11 -0.08 9.68 -6.93
CA ARG A 11 -0.90 9.12 -8.02
C ARG A 11 -0.14 8.13 -8.91
N ASN A 12 1.14 8.40 -9.19
CA ASN A 12 1.94 7.50 -10.00
C ASN A 12 2.25 6.19 -9.27
N GLU A 13 2.50 6.23 -7.97
CA GLU A 13 2.67 5.03 -7.14
C GLU A 13 1.39 4.19 -7.11
N HIS A 14 0.24 4.80 -6.87
CA HIS A 14 -1.06 4.13 -6.92
C HIS A 14 -1.34 3.47 -8.27
N ARG A 15 -1.05 4.15 -9.38
CA ARG A 15 -1.18 3.55 -10.73
C ARG A 15 -0.29 2.32 -10.89
N GLN A 16 0.96 2.39 -10.46
CA GLN A 16 1.89 1.26 -10.55
C GLN A 16 1.40 0.06 -9.72
N ILE A 17 0.90 0.31 -8.50
CA ILE A 17 0.34 -0.73 -7.63
C ILE A 17 -0.92 -1.33 -8.26
N ARG A 18 -1.87 -0.50 -8.71
CA ARG A 18 -3.09 -0.94 -9.39
C ARG A 18 -2.79 -1.82 -10.60
N ASP A 19 -1.90 -1.35 -11.49
CA ASP A 19 -1.60 -2.05 -12.72
C ASP A 19 -0.96 -3.42 -12.42
N ALA A 20 -0.03 -3.47 -11.46
CA ALA A 20 0.57 -4.72 -11.00
C ALA A 20 -0.45 -5.67 -10.35
N LEU A 21 -1.42 -5.17 -9.58
CA LEU A 21 -2.51 -5.98 -9.01
C LEU A 21 -3.41 -6.57 -10.10
N LEU A 22 -3.75 -5.79 -11.13
CA LEU A 22 -4.55 -6.27 -12.26
C LEU A 22 -3.78 -7.31 -13.09
N GLU A 23 -2.48 -7.10 -13.33
CA GLU A 23 -1.61 -8.10 -13.95
C GLU A 23 -1.51 -9.38 -13.12
N LEU A 24 -1.49 -9.27 -11.78
CA LEU A 24 -1.42 -10.41 -10.88
C LEU A 24 -2.67 -11.29 -10.97
N ILE A 25 -3.86 -10.70 -11.14
CA ILE A 25 -5.09 -11.46 -11.42
C ILE A 25 -4.92 -12.31 -12.68
N GLY A 26 -4.42 -11.72 -13.76
CA GLY A 26 -4.16 -12.44 -15.01
C GLY A 26 -3.16 -13.58 -14.82
N ALA A 27 -2.07 -13.34 -14.09
CA ALA A 27 -1.06 -14.37 -13.81
C ALA A 27 -1.63 -15.56 -13.01
N PHE A 28 -2.52 -15.32 -12.03
CA PHE A 28 -3.22 -16.38 -11.31
C PHE A 28 -4.16 -17.16 -12.23
N GLN A 29 -4.94 -16.48 -13.08
CA GLN A 29 -5.85 -17.12 -14.04
C GLN A 29 -5.10 -18.03 -15.03
N GLU A 30 -3.92 -17.59 -15.48
CA GLU A 30 -3.02 -18.33 -16.36
C GLU A 30 -2.22 -19.43 -15.63
N ARG A 31 -2.28 -19.48 -14.29
CA ARG A 31 -1.44 -20.34 -13.43
C ARG A 31 0.06 -20.15 -13.66
N ASP A 32 0.48 -18.98 -14.11
CA ASP A 32 1.87 -18.64 -14.39
C ASP A 32 2.62 -18.36 -13.07
N LYS A 33 3.09 -19.41 -12.41
CA LYS A 33 3.79 -19.32 -11.12
C LYS A 33 5.02 -18.40 -11.15
N PRO A 34 5.92 -18.46 -12.17
CA PRO A 34 7.00 -17.49 -12.30
C PRO A 34 6.51 -16.03 -12.32
N ARG A 35 5.48 -15.73 -13.12
CA ARG A 35 4.92 -14.37 -13.22
C ARG A 35 4.21 -13.94 -11.94
N ILE A 36 3.47 -14.83 -11.28
CA ILE A 36 2.86 -14.58 -9.96
C ILE A 36 3.93 -14.16 -8.95
N LYS A 37 5.03 -14.93 -8.84
CA LYS A 37 6.12 -14.62 -7.91
C LYS A 37 6.77 -13.28 -8.20
N SER A 38 7.06 -13.00 -9.48
CA SER A 38 7.65 -11.73 -9.90
C SER A 38 6.74 -10.53 -9.61
N LEU A 39 5.43 -10.68 -9.82
CA LEU A 39 4.46 -9.62 -9.56
C LEU A 39 4.25 -9.39 -8.06
N LEU A 40 4.20 -10.45 -7.24
CA LEU A 40 4.11 -10.33 -5.78
C LEU A 40 5.33 -9.59 -5.20
N ASP A 41 6.54 -9.92 -5.65
CA ASP A 41 7.77 -9.24 -5.23
C ASP A 41 7.77 -7.76 -5.65
N ARG A 42 7.35 -7.48 -6.89
CA ARG A 42 7.22 -6.11 -7.41
C ARG A 42 6.19 -5.28 -6.62
N ILE A 43 5.02 -5.85 -6.35
CA ILE A 43 3.97 -5.20 -5.54
C ILE A 43 4.49 -4.93 -4.12
N ALA A 44 5.15 -5.91 -3.49
CA ALA A 44 5.72 -5.73 -2.16
C ALA A 44 6.81 -4.63 -2.13
N THR A 45 7.61 -4.54 -3.19
CA THR A 45 8.64 -3.51 -3.35
C THR A 45 8.04 -2.10 -3.49
N TYR A 46 6.91 -1.96 -4.19
CA TYR A 46 6.21 -0.67 -4.30
C TYR A 46 5.47 -0.29 -3.02
N THR A 47 4.74 -1.23 -2.44
CA THR A 47 3.84 -0.97 -1.30
C THR A 47 4.59 -0.78 0.02
N GLY A 48 5.76 -1.38 0.20
CA GLY A 48 6.55 -1.24 1.44
C GLY A 48 6.92 0.20 1.76
N PRO A 49 7.65 0.91 0.88
CA PRO A 49 7.96 2.32 1.09
C PRO A 49 6.72 3.21 1.14
N HIS A 50 5.71 2.89 0.32
CA HIS A 50 4.45 3.64 0.23
C HIS A 50 3.68 3.65 1.55
N PHE A 51 3.28 2.47 2.04
CA PHE A 51 2.58 2.35 3.32
C PHE A 51 3.38 2.94 4.47
N ARG A 52 4.70 2.81 4.42
CA ARG A 52 5.56 3.33 5.47
C ARG A 52 5.48 4.85 5.59
N TYR A 53 5.64 5.61 4.50
CA TYR A 53 5.55 7.07 4.64
C TYR A 53 4.11 7.53 4.88
N GLU A 54 3.12 6.76 4.43
CA GLU A 54 1.73 7.05 4.74
C GLU A 54 1.48 6.96 6.25
N GLU A 55 1.80 5.81 6.86
CA GLU A 55 1.61 5.60 8.30
C GLU A 55 2.50 6.49 9.18
N GLU A 56 3.73 6.77 8.75
CA GLU A 56 4.71 7.50 9.57
C GLU A 56 4.67 9.03 9.38
N ALA A 57 4.02 9.56 8.34
CA ALA A 57 3.98 11.00 8.07
C ALA A 57 2.66 11.51 7.49
N LEU A 58 2.11 10.89 6.45
CA LEU A 58 0.89 11.39 5.79
C LEU A 58 -0.32 11.32 6.72
N TYR A 59 -0.63 10.13 7.24
CA TYR A 59 -1.79 9.90 8.09
C TYR A 59 -1.76 10.76 9.36
N PRO A 60 -0.63 10.87 10.10
CA PRO A 60 -0.53 11.82 11.21
C PRO A 60 -0.80 13.27 10.81
N ALA A 61 -0.34 13.71 9.64
CA ALA A 61 -0.58 15.08 9.16
C ALA A 61 -2.03 15.35 8.76
N LEU A 62 -2.81 14.29 8.50
CA LEU A 62 -4.21 14.37 8.08
C LEU A 62 -5.22 14.23 9.23
N VAL A 63 -4.77 13.92 10.45
CA VAL A 63 -5.63 13.78 11.64
C VAL A 63 -6.46 15.04 11.89
N GLU A 64 -5.88 16.23 11.76
CA GLU A 64 -6.59 17.50 11.99
C GLU A 64 -7.70 17.76 10.96
N ILE A 65 -7.64 17.12 9.79
CA ILE A 65 -8.62 17.30 8.70
C ILE A 65 -9.73 16.25 8.79
N PHE A 66 -9.38 14.98 8.98
CA PHE A 66 -10.33 13.87 8.91
C PHE A 66 -10.75 13.29 10.27
N GLY A 67 -10.03 13.61 11.34
CA GLY A 67 -10.23 13.03 12.66
C GLY A 67 -9.51 11.67 12.84
N PRO A 68 -9.27 11.27 14.09
CA PRO A 68 -8.53 10.06 14.42
C PRO A 68 -9.25 8.76 14.03
N GLU A 69 -10.59 8.76 13.99
CA GLU A 69 -11.39 7.59 13.62
C GLU A 69 -11.16 7.20 12.15
N TYR A 70 -11.20 8.17 11.25
CA TYR A 70 -10.94 7.93 9.83
C TYR A 70 -9.51 7.46 9.58
N ILE A 71 -8.53 8.02 10.31
CA ILE A 71 -7.15 7.55 10.22
C ILE A 71 -7.01 6.10 10.72
N GLU A 72 -7.76 5.69 11.74
CA GLU A 72 -7.77 4.29 12.19
C GLU A 72 -8.36 3.35 11.12
N GLU A 73 -9.38 3.81 10.38
CA GLU A 73 -9.93 3.05 9.25
C GLU A 73 -8.87 2.80 8.16
N LEU A 74 -8.13 3.85 7.76
CA LEU A 74 -7.03 3.75 6.78
C LEU A 74 -5.90 2.82 7.25
N LEU A 75 -5.53 2.93 8.53
CA LEU A 75 -4.58 1.99 9.13
C LEU A 75 -5.14 0.55 9.09
N GLY A 76 -6.44 0.38 9.37
CA GLY A 76 -7.13 -0.90 9.26
C GLY A 76 -7.09 -1.48 7.84
N ASP A 77 -7.19 -0.64 6.81
CA ASP A 77 -7.00 -1.07 5.42
C ASP A 77 -5.58 -1.58 5.16
N HIS A 78 -4.55 -0.92 5.70
CA HIS A 78 -3.18 -1.41 5.60
C HIS A 78 -2.99 -2.78 6.26
N ASP A 79 -3.61 -3.02 7.42
CA ASP A 79 -3.58 -4.35 8.04
C ASP A 79 -4.20 -5.43 7.16
N ARG A 80 -5.37 -5.12 6.57
CA ARG A 80 -6.05 -6.04 5.64
C ARG A 80 -5.20 -6.31 4.40
N ALA A 81 -4.57 -5.29 3.84
CA ALA A 81 -3.70 -5.41 2.68
C ALA A 81 -2.44 -6.25 2.99
N ILE A 82 -1.80 -6.04 4.15
CA ILE A 82 -0.66 -6.85 4.60
C ILE A 82 -1.07 -8.30 4.80
N GLY A 83 -2.19 -8.56 5.48
CA GLY A 83 -2.72 -9.92 5.67
C GLY A 83 -3.03 -10.60 4.33
N THR A 84 -3.58 -9.85 3.38
CA THR A 84 -3.86 -10.32 2.03
C THR A 84 -2.58 -10.67 1.27
N ALA A 85 -1.55 -9.83 1.33
CA ALA A 85 -0.25 -10.09 0.70
C ALA A 85 0.38 -11.38 1.23
N LYS A 86 0.32 -11.62 2.55
CA LYS A 86 0.77 -12.88 3.17
C LYS A 86 0.00 -14.08 2.64
N ARG A 87 -1.33 -13.97 2.51
CA ARG A 87 -2.16 -15.06 2.00
C ARG A 87 -1.88 -15.34 0.52
N LEU A 88 -1.68 -14.32 -0.30
CA LEU A 88 -1.32 -14.49 -1.72
C LEU A 88 0.02 -15.19 -1.90
N LEU A 89 1.02 -14.90 -1.05
CA LEU A 89 2.29 -15.63 -1.06
C LEU A 89 2.09 -17.10 -0.71
N GLN A 90 1.32 -17.41 0.33
CA GLN A 90 1.02 -18.81 0.68
C GLN A 90 0.36 -19.56 -0.47
N LEU A 91 -0.56 -18.92 -1.21
CA LEU A 91 -1.17 -19.52 -2.40
C LEU A 91 -0.11 -19.74 -3.49
N ALA A 92 0.76 -18.77 -3.75
CA ALA A 92 1.81 -18.87 -4.77
C ALA A 92 2.88 -19.94 -4.47
N GLU A 93 3.05 -20.32 -3.20
CA GLU A 93 3.98 -21.35 -2.75
C GLU A 93 3.47 -22.78 -2.96
N LYS A 94 2.16 -22.99 -3.09
CA LYS A 94 1.57 -24.31 -3.37
C LYS A 94 2.19 -24.94 -4.60
N GLU A 95 2.38 -26.26 -4.63
CA GLU A 95 2.97 -26.97 -5.78
C GLU A 95 2.18 -26.71 -7.06
N SER A 96 0.85 -26.81 -6.99
CA SER A 96 -0.11 -26.52 -8.06
C SER A 96 -1.26 -25.65 -7.55
N LEU A 97 -1.87 -24.86 -8.44
CA LEU A 97 -3.03 -24.00 -8.14
C LEU A 97 -4.32 -24.64 -8.65
N SER A 98 -5.26 -24.89 -7.74
CA SER A 98 -6.62 -25.32 -8.11
C SER A 98 -7.47 -24.14 -8.61
N ASP A 99 -8.66 -24.41 -9.14
CA ASP A 99 -9.61 -23.34 -9.51
C ASP A 99 -10.07 -22.54 -8.28
N GLU A 100 -10.22 -23.19 -7.12
CA GLU A 100 -10.54 -22.54 -5.85
C GLU A 100 -9.43 -21.60 -5.39
N ASP A 101 -8.16 -22.00 -5.57
CA ASP A 101 -7.01 -21.15 -5.23
C ASP A 101 -6.99 -19.88 -6.09
N ILE A 102 -7.30 -20.01 -7.38
CA ILE A 102 -7.37 -18.88 -8.31
C ILE A 102 -8.54 -17.96 -7.95
N ALA A 103 -9.70 -18.53 -7.61
CA ALA A 103 -10.87 -17.78 -7.19
C ALA A 103 -10.61 -17.01 -5.89
N GLU A 104 -9.93 -17.64 -4.92
CA GLU A 104 -9.51 -17.01 -3.68
C GLU A 104 -8.53 -15.86 -3.95
N ALA A 105 -7.45 -16.11 -4.70
CA ALA A 105 -6.46 -15.10 -5.05
C ALA A 105 -7.11 -13.90 -5.76
N THR A 106 -7.99 -14.17 -6.74
CA THR A 106 -8.69 -13.11 -7.48
C THR A 106 -9.57 -12.27 -6.55
N LYS A 107 -10.30 -12.91 -5.63
CA LYS A 107 -11.13 -12.21 -4.65
C LYS A 107 -10.29 -11.33 -3.72
N LEU A 108 -9.20 -11.87 -3.21
CA LEU A 108 -8.24 -11.17 -2.35
C LEU A 108 -7.67 -9.94 -3.05
N ILE A 109 -7.19 -10.07 -4.28
CA ILE A 109 -6.64 -8.94 -5.05
C ILE A 109 -7.72 -7.88 -5.29
N ARG A 110 -8.93 -8.30 -5.65
CA ARG A 110 -10.06 -7.36 -5.85
C ARG A 110 -10.44 -6.61 -4.58
N SER A 111 -10.25 -7.19 -3.40
CA SER A 111 -10.51 -6.47 -2.13
C SER A 111 -9.48 -5.37 -1.82
N ILE A 112 -8.30 -5.37 -2.46
CA ILE A 112 -7.29 -4.31 -2.28
C ILE A 112 -7.57 -3.11 -3.21
N LEU A 113 -8.16 -3.34 -4.38
CA LEU A 113 -8.35 -2.29 -5.40
C LEU A 113 -9.12 -1.04 -4.91
N PRO A 114 -10.17 -1.15 -4.05
CA PRO A 114 -10.85 0.01 -3.49
C PRO A 114 -9.89 0.90 -2.68
N HIS A 115 -9.07 0.32 -1.79
CA HIS A 115 -8.08 1.07 -0.99
C HIS A 115 -7.16 1.93 -1.86
N VAL A 116 -6.63 1.36 -2.95
CA VAL A 116 -5.75 2.10 -3.89
C VAL A 116 -6.46 3.29 -4.53
N SER A 117 -7.77 3.15 -4.79
CA SER A 117 -8.57 4.19 -5.43
C SER A 117 -8.98 5.27 -4.43
N ASP A 118 -9.41 4.87 -3.23
CA ASP A 118 -9.91 5.75 -2.19
C ASP A 118 -8.76 6.58 -1.59
N CYS A 119 -7.59 5.96 -1.36
CA CYS A 119 -6.42 6.68 -0.85
C CYS A 119 -5.94 7.76 -1.81
N ASP A 120 -6.09 7.62 -3.14
CA ASP A 120 -5.69 8.68 -4.10
C ASP A 120 -6.38 10.02 -3.82
N GLY A 121 -7.58 9.99 -3.24
CA GLY A 121 -8.34 11.16 -2.81
C GLY A 121 -7.67 11.98 -1.71
N LEU A 122 -6.78 11.37 -0.90
CA LEU A 122 -6.05 12.07 0.15
C LEU A 122 -5.14 13.18 -0.41
N SER A 123 -4.69 13.03 -1.66
CA SER A 123 -3.86 14.04 -2.34
C SER A 123 -4.54 15.42 -2.41
N ILE A 124 -5.87 15.47 -2.49
CA ILE A 124 -6.65 16.72 -2.49
C ILE A 124 -6.51 17.46 -1.15
N MET A 125 -6.46 16.73 -0.03
CA MET A 125 -6.30 17.34 1.29
C MET A 125 -4.86 17.76 1.56
N VAL A 126 -3.88 17.08 0.96
CA VAL A 126 -2.47 17.50 1.05
C VAL A 126 -2.24 18.88 0.46
N GLU A 127 -3.02 19.30 -0.54
CA GLU A 127 -2.99 20.67 -1.10
C GLU A 127 -3.34 21.76 -0.07
N ARG A 128 -3.96 21.39 1.05
CA ARG A 128 -4.36 22.29 2.14
C ARG A 128 -3.38 22.28 3.31
N LEU A 129 -2.40 21.39 3.32
CA LEU A 129 -1.40 21.31 4.38
C LEU A 129 -0.38 22.44 4.26
N PRO A 130 0.21 22.90 5.38
CA PRO A 130 1.38 23.77 5.35
C PRO A 130 2.53 23.14 4.55
N GLU A 131 3.27 23.95 3.80
CA GLU A 131 4.36 23.48 2.93
C GLU A 131 5.41 22.64 3.69
N GLU A 132 5.70 23.01 4.95
CA GLU A 132 6.59 22.25 5.84
C GLU A 132 6.10 20.81 6.09
N LYS A 133 4.80 20.58 6.24
CA LYS A 133 4.23 19.24 6.41
C LYS A 133 4.36 18.41 5.14
N VAL A 134 4.13 19.03 3.98
CA VAL A 134 4.31 18.36 2.68
C VAL A 134 5.78 17.99 2.47
N GLU A 135 6.70 18.89 2.83
CA GLU A 135 8.14 18.61 2.80
C GLU A 135 8.50 17.41 3.68
N GLN A 136 8.01 17.37 4.93
CA GLN A 136 8.24 16.25 5.86
C GLN A 136 7.73 14.91 5.29
N ILE A 137 6.57 14.90 4.64
CA ILE A 137 6.01 13.71 3.99
C ILE A 137 6.92 13.23 2.84
N LEU A 138 7.35 14.16 1.96
CA LEU A 138 8.25 13.83 0.85
C LEU A 138 9.62 13.33 1.34
N GLN A 139 10.17 13.96 2.38
CA GLN A 139 11.41 13.49 3.00
C GLN A 139 11.25 12.10 3.61
N ARG A 140 10.11 11.82 4.26
CA ARG A 140 9.82 10.49 4.82
C ARG A 140 9.72 9.43 3.72
N ARG A 141 9.07 9.77 2.60
CA ARG A 141 9.02 8.91 1.42
C ARG A 141 10.43 8.58 0.89
N ASP A 142 11.30 9.57 0.75
CA ASP A 142 12.67 9.35 0.27
C ASP A 142 13.48 8.48 1.23
N GLN A 143 13.30 8.64 2.54
CA GLN A 143 13.91 7.76 3.55
C GLN A 143 13.39 6.32 3.42
N SER A 144 12.07 6.14 3.25
CA SER A 144 11.45 4.84 3.06
C SER A 144 11.98 4.13 1.82
N LEU A 145 12.15 4.85 0.70
CA LEU A 145 12.74 4.32 -0.53
C LEU A 145 14.21 3.90 -0.34
N ARG A 146 15.03 4.75 0.30
CA ARG A 146 16.45 4.44 0.56
C ARG A 146 16.64 3.25 1.48
N ALA A 147 15.70 3.01 2.40
CA ALA A 147 15.74 1.84 3.28
C ALA A 147 15.56 0.53 2.51
N GLY A 148 14.92 0.54 1.33
CA GLY A 148 14.84 -0.61 0.44
C GLY A 148 14.08 -1.81 1.01
N LEU A 149 13.16 -1.58 1.95
CA LEU A 149 12.38 -2.63 2.60
C LEU A 149 11.10 -2.87 1.81
N ASN A 150 10.86 -4.12 1.41
CA ASN A 150 9.56 -4.49 0.86
C ASN A 150 8.47 -4.53 1.96
N LEU A 151 7.21 -4.62 1.55
CA LEU A 151 6.05 -4.59 2.43
C LEU A 151 6.16 -5.55 3.62
N LEU A 152 6.58 -6.80 3.39
CA LEU A 152 6.58 -7.82 4.42
C LEU A 152 7.77 -7.68 5.37
N GLN A 153 8.95 -7.34 4.83
CA GLN A 153 10.11 -7.01 5.65
C GLN A 153 9.79 -5.84 6.58
N TRP A 154 9.21 -4.77 6.05
CA TRP A 154 8.81 -3.63 6.87
C TRP A 154 7.74 -4.01 7.88
N ALA A 155 6.66 -4.69 7.46
CA ALA A 155 5.54 -5.07 8.32
C ALA A 155 5.94 -5.99 9.48
N GLU A 156 6.93 -6.86 9.30
CA GLU A 156 7.35 -7.84 10.31
C GLU A 156 8.47 -7.35 11.21
N GLN A 157 9.39 -6.53 10.69
CA GLN A 157 10.63 -6.21 11.40
C GLN A 157 10.62 -4.80 12.00
N ILE A 158 9.87 -3.87 11.42
CA ILE A 158 10.01 -2.44 11.72
C ILE A 158 8.69 -1.77 12.06
N ARG A 159 7.60 -2.15 11.37
CA ARG A 159 6.30 -1.50 11.51
C ARG A 159 5.82 -1.57 12.97
N LYS A 160 5.64 -0.39 13.55
CA LYS A 160 4.91 -0.20 14.80
C LYS A 160 3.56 0.40 14.41
N ARG A 161 2.51 -0.42 14.32
CA ARG A 161 1.17 0.04 13.94
C ARG A 161 0.81 1.27 14.79
N PRO A 162 0.66 2.46 14.19
CA PRO A 162 0.30 3.65 14.94
C PRO A 162 -1.05 3.44 15.63
N THR A 163 -1.21 3.98 16.85
CA THR A 163 -2.51 4.02 17.52
C THR A 163 -3.05 5.45 17.45
N THR A 164 -4.27 5.61 16.96
CA THR A 164 -4.95 6.92 16.96
C THR A 164 -5.61 7.26 18.30
N ALA A 165 -5.59 6.32 19.26
CA ALA A 165 -6.08 6.53 20.62
C ALA A 165 -5.32 7.70 21.28
N SER A 166 -6.10 8.69 21.67
CA SER A 166 -5.71 10.04 22.04
C SER A 166 -4.60 10.13 23.10
N ALA A 167 -3.64 11.02 22.85
CA ALA A 167 -3.04 11.82 23.92
C ALA A 167 -4.02 12.92 24.37
#